data_AF-A0AAP0SAB4-F1
#
_entry.id   AF-A0AAP0SAB4-F1
#
_cell.length_a   1.000
_cell.length_b   1.000
_cell.length_c   1.000
_cell.angle_alpha   90.00
_cell.angle_beta   90.00
_cell.angle_gamma   90.00
#
_symmetry.space_group_name_H-M   'P 1'
#
loop_
_entity.id
_entity.type
_entity.pdbx_description
1 polymer ?
#
loop_
_entity_poly.entity_id
_entity_poly.type
_entity_poly.pdbx_seq_one_letter_code
_entity_poly.pdbx_strand_id
1 'polypeptide(L)'
;MSTTQRSESMNAFSDKYINSYTTLKQFVEQYDGALKEKIDKESITDFGSYSSTISLISQFQFEEQFQRVYTDKMVREFQMEVRGMLYCNVSPAVSNKCVSTYKIVDVSKGKDGLARQKAYNVLFNELRFEVLCLCHLFEFKGIICRHILKVMVKNNVFQFTPDYIIDQWRKDIKRNHNFVTNCYDDLETHEEYVRQDSLSLLCS
;
A
#
# COMPACT_ATOMS: atom_id res chain seq x y z
N MET A 1 -2.73 -6.48 -22.62
CA MET A 1 -3.15 -6.49 -21.20
C MET A 1 -3.12 -7.93 -20.74
N SER A 2 -2.36 -8.25 -19.68
CA SER A 2 -2.53 -9.45 -18.84
C SER A 2 -1.84 -9.18 -17.50
N THR A 3 -2.61 -8.73 -16.51
CA THR A 3 -2.17 -8.59 -15.12
C THR A 3 -2.77 -9.73 -14.31
N THR A 4 -2.35 -10.97 -14.57
CA THR A 4 -2.83 -12.18 -13.85
C THR A 4 -1.99 -12.51 -12.62
N GLN A 5 -0.85 -11.86 -12.39
CA GLN A 5 -0.02 -12.15 -11.21
C GLN A 5 -0.72 -11.80 -9.88
N ARG A 6 -1.63 -10.81 -9.90
CA ARG A 6 -2.48 -10.48 -8.73
C ARG A 6 -3.54 -11.54 -8.48
N SER A 7 -4.21 -12.02 -9.54
CA SER A 7 -5.21 -13.08 -9.41
C SER A 7 -4.58 -14.40 -9.00
N GLU A 8 -3.36 -14.73 -9.47
CA GLU A 8 -2.65 -15.95 -9.04
C GLU A 8 -2.29 -15.91 -7.55
N SER A 9 -1.85 -14.76 -7.01
CA SER A 9 -1.59 -14.64 -5.57
C SER A 9 -2.85 -14.66 -4.71
N MET A 10 -3.94 -14.06 -5.22
CA MET A 10 -5.24 -14.09 -4.55
C MET A 10 -5.81 -15.51 -4.59
N ASN A 11 -5.72 -16.19 -5.74
CA ASN A 11 -6.21 -17.55 -5.95
C ASN A 11 -5.36 -18.58 -5.18
N ALA A 12 -4.04 -18.41 -5.07
CA ALA A 12 -3.22 -19.28 -4.25
C ALA A 12 -3.51 -19.13 -2.75
N PHE A 13 -3.91 -17.92 -2.32
CA PHE A 13 -4.41 -17.69 -0.97
C PHE A 13 -5.80 -18.32 -0.82
N SER A 14 -6.71 -18.12 -1.78
CA SER A 14 -8.04 -18.73 -1.80
C SER A 14 -8.02 -20.27 -1.81
N ASP A 15 -7.21 -20.90 -2.65
CA ASP A 15 -7.14 -22.36 -2.82
C ASP A 15 -6.65 -23.08 -1.57
N LYS A 16 -5.92 -22.39 -0.69
CA LYS A 16 -5.42 -22.95 0.57
C LYS A 16 -6.50 -22.98 1.67
N TYR A 17 -7.54 -22.16 1.54
CA TYR A 17 -8.53 -21.90 2.60
C TYR A 17 -9.99 -22.09 2.15
N ILE A 18 -10.24 -22.26 0.85
CA ILE A 18 -11.59 -22.36 0.26
C ILE A 18 -11.73 -23.69 -0.47
N ASN A 19 -12.61 -24.55 0.03
CA ASN A 19 -13.13 -25.74 -0.64
C ASN A 19 -14.65 -25.60 -0.74
N SER A 20 -15.32 -26.40 -1.57
CA SER A 20 -16.79 -26.37 -1.76
C SER A 20 -17.59 -26.69 -0.49
N TYR A 21 -16.92 -27.11 0.59
CA TYR A 21 -17.51 -27.43 1.89
C TYR A 21 -17.15 -26.42 3.00
N THR A 22 -16.37 -25.38 2.71
CA THR A 22 -15.99 -24.38 3.72
C THR A 22 -17.17 -23.47 4.03
N THR A 23 -17.64 -23.48 5.28
CA THR A 23 -18.68 -22.54 5.71
C THR A 23 -18.13 -21.12 5.83
N LEU A 24 -18.99 -20.12 5.71
CA LEU A 24 -18.60 -18.71 5.86
C LEU A 24 -17.86 -18.45 7.19
N LYS A 25 -18.29 -19.12 8.27
CA LYS A 25 -17.63 -19.06 9.58
C LYS A 25 -16.17 -19.54 9.51
N GLN A 26 -15.93 -20.70 8.90
CA GLN A 26 -14.58 -21.24 8.73
C GLN A 26 -13.70 -20.36 7.83
N PHE A 27 -14.30 -19.69 6.83
CA PHE A 27 -13.57 -18.72 6.01
C PHE A 27 -13.12 -17.50 6.82
N VAL A 28 -14.01 -16.93 7.65
CA VAL A 28 -13.67 -15.80 8.53
C VAL A 28 -12.58 -16.19 9.53
N GLU A 29 -12.70 -17.34 10.19
CA GLU A 29 -11.69 -17.84 11.13
C GLU A 29 -10.32 -18.05 10.47
N GLN A 30 -10.29 -18.61 9.26
CA GLN A 30 -9.04 -18.81 8.50
C GLN A 30 -8.44 -17.50 7.98
N TYR A 31 -9.30 -16.55 7.59
CA TYR A 31 -8.88 -15.21 7.19
C TYR A 31 -8.26 -14.45 8.37
N ASP A 32 -8.89 -14.49 9.54
CA ASP A 32 -8.38 -13.87 10.76
C ASP A 32 -7.05 -14.50 11.19
N GLY A 33 -6.94 -15.83 11.11
CA GLY A 33 -5.69 -16.56 11.36
C GLY A 33 -4.56 -16.13 10.41
N ALA A 34 -4.85 -16.01 9.11
CA ALA A 34 -3.88 -15.57 8.12
C ALA A 34 -3.53 -14.08 8.24
N LEU A 35 -4.51 -13.24 8.65
CA LEU A 35 -4.29 -11.83 8.96
C LEU A 35 -3.35 -11.70 10.17
N LYS A 36 -3.60 -12.47 11.22
CA LYS A 36 -2.77 -12.51 12.43
C LYS A 36 -1.35 -13.00 12.13
N GLU A 37 -1.18 -14.07 11.36
CA GLU A 37 0.15 -14.54 10.93
C GLU A 37 0.90 -13.47 10.13
N LYS A 38 0.19 -12.74 9.25
CA LYS A 38 0.77 -11.63 8.49
C LYS A 38 1.18 -10.46 9.40
N ILE A 39 0.34 -10.10 10.37
CA ILE A 39 0.62 -9.05 11.37
C ILE A 39 1.82 -9.46 12.23
N ASP A 40 1.86 -10.70 12.72
CA ASP A 40 2.95 -11.22 13.56
C ASP A 40 4.26 -11.22 12.78
N LYS A 41 4.23 -11.62 11.49
CA LYS A 41 5.40 -11.55 10.62
C LYS A 41 5.86 -10.12 10.36
N GLU A 42 4.95 -9.17 10.16
CA GLU A 42 5.28 -7.74 10.05
C GLU A 42 5.88 -7.24 11.38
N SER A 43 5.28 -7.59 12.52
CA SER A 43 5.76 -7.22 13.86
C SER A 43 7.13 -7.80 14.20
N ILE A 44 7.43 -9.05 13.83
CA ILE A 44 8.74 -9.68 14.04
C ILE A 44 9.81 -9.02 13.17
N THR A 45 9.46 -8.71 11.92
CA THR A 45 10.38 -8.02 11.00
C THR A 45 10.68 -6.60 11.50
N ASP A 46 9.66 -5.90 12.00
CA ASP A 46 9.79 -4.56 12.57
C ASP A 46 10.57 -4.58 13.91
N PHE A 47 10.38 -5.61 14.75
CA PHE A 47 11.11 -5.78 16.01
C PHE A 47 12.59 -6.12 15.80
N GLY A 48 12.92 -6.96 14.81
CA GLY A 48 14.32 -7.23 14.44
C GLY A 48 15.05 -6.00 13.91
N SER A 49 14.32 -5.06 13.30
CA SER A 49 14.85 -3.82 12.71
C SER A 49 14.97 -2.67 13.73
N TYR A 50 14.36 -2.77 14.91
CA TYR A 50 14.43 -1.75 15.97
C TYR A 50 15.87 -1.43 16.43
N SER A 51 16.83 -2.33 16.18
CA SER A 51 18.23 -2.16 16.55
C SER A 51 19.11 -1.50 15.47
N SER A 52 18.62 -1.35 14.23
CA SER A 52 19.40 -0.79 13.13
C SER A 52 18.54 0.07 12.21
N THR A 53 18.70 1.39 12.30
CA THR A 53 18.09 2.32 11.34
C THR A 53 18.62 2.03 9.93
N ILE A 54 17.75 1.86 8.94
CA ILE A 54 18.16 1.62 7.55
C ILE A 54 19.06 2.76 7.06
N SER A 55 20.26 2.46 6.59
CA SER A 55 21.14 3.47 6.00
C SER A 55 20.53 4.12 4.75
N LEU A 56 20.67 5.45 4.67
CA LEU A 56 20.30 6.23 3.48
C LEU A 56 21.20 5.85 2.31
N ILE A 57 20.64 5.85 1.10
CA ILE A 57 21.36 5.42 -0.11
C ILE A 57 21.78 6.61 -0.99
N SER A 58 21.31 7.80 -0.65
CA SER A 58 21.64 9.05 -1.32
C SER A 58 21.65 10.21 -0.32
N GLN A 59 22.02 11.39 -0.80
CA GLN A 59 22.00 12.65 -0.03
C GLN A 59 20.67 13.41 -0.20
N PHE A 60 19.65 12.81 -0.81
CA PHE A 60 18.36 13.48 -0.97
C PHE A 60 17.61 13.56 0.36
N GLN A 61 17.19 14.77 0.73
CA GLN A 61 16.46 15.03 1.98
C GLN A 61 15.11 14.31 2.04
N PHE A 62 14.53 13.88 0.91
CA PHE A 62 13.34 13.04 0.90
C PHE A 62 13.53 11.76 1.72
N GLU A 63 14.68 11.10 1.60
CA GLU A 63 14.93 9.85 2.32
C GLU A 63 14.99 10.10 3.82
N GLU A 64 15.64 11.17 4.27
CA GLU A 64 15.64 11.55 5.69
C GLU A 64 14.23 11.83 6.20
N GLN A 65 13.41 12.55 5.42
CA GLN A 65 12.03 12.85 5.77
C GLN A 65 11.21 11.57 5.98
N PHE A 66 11.27 10.64 5.02
CA PHE A 66 10.50 9.38 5.11
C PHE A 66 11.10 8.41 6.14
N GLN A 67 12.42 8.34 6.33
CA GLN A 67 13.06 7.49 7.34
C GLN A 67 12.66 7.88 8.78
N ARG A 68 12.46 9.18 9.04
CA ARG A 68 12.01 9.67 10.35
C ARG A 68 10.59 9.21 10.69
N VAL A 69 9.73 9.03 9.69
CA VAL A 69 8.28 8.88 9.89
C VAL A 69 7.76 7.49 9.54
N TYR A 70 8.29 6.84 8.50
CA TYR A 70 7.81 5.56 8.01
C TYR A 70 8.50 4.34 8.64
N THR A 71 7.83 3.19 8.55
CA THR A 71 8.41 1.89 8.90
C THR A 71 9.56 1.53 7.96
N ASP A 72 10.46 0.70 8.45
CA ASP A 72 11.66 0.29 7.72
C ASP A 72 11.34 -0.36 6.36
N LYS A 73 10.33 -1.21 6.31
CA LYS A 73 9.80 -1.79 5.07
C LYS A 73 9.47 -0.71 4.04
N MET A 74 8.77 0.34 4.45
CA MET A 74 8.33 1.40 3.55
C MET A 74 9.48 2.31 3.12
N VAL A 75 10.47 2.52 3.99
CA VAL A 75 11.72 3.20 3.62
C VAL A 75 12.45 2.44 2.53
N ARG A 76 12.54 1.10 2.60
CA ARG A 76 13.16 0.28 1.54
C ARG A 76 12.43 0.41 0.21
N GLU A 77 11.10 0.33 0.22
CA GLU A 77 10.29 0.52 -0.99
C GLU A 77 10.50 1.91 -1.59
N PHE A 78 10.55 2.96 -0.77
CA PHE A 78 10.85 4.30 -1.22
C PHE A 78 12.28 4.42 -1.81
N GLN A 79 13.28 3.81 -1.18
CA GLN A 79 14.65 3.77 -1.71
C GLN A 79 14.77 3.06 -3.06
N MET A 80 13.90 2.10 -3.37
CA MET A 80 13.83 1.51 -4.71
C MET A 80 13.38 2.54 -5.75
N GLU A 81 12.43 3.40 -5.41
CA GLU A 81 12.01 4.51 -6.27
C GLU A 81 13.12 5.57 -6.41
N VAL A 82 13.86 5.87 -5.33
CA VAL A 82 15.03 6.76 -5.40
C VAL A 82 16.08 6.23 -6.38
N ARG A 83 16.45 4.94 -6.29
CA ARG A 83 17.37 4.32 -7.27
C ARG A 83 16.83 4.36 -8.70
N GLY A 84 15.53 4.13 -8.84
CA GLY A 84 14.84 4.11 -10.12
C GLY A 84 14.91 5.45 -10.88
N MET A 85 15.15 6.57 -10.20
CA MET A 85 15.34 7.87 -10.84
C MET A 85 16.50 7.90 -11.85
N LEU A 86 17.50 7.04 -11.68
CA LEU A 86 18.65 6.92 -12.59
C LEU A 86 18.22 6.50 -14.00
N TYR A 87 17.09 5.80 -14.12
CA TYR A 87 16.54 5.32 -15.39
C TYR A 87 15.43 6.22 -15.96
N CYS A 88 15.19 7.37 -15.33
CA CYS A 88 14.19 8.34 -15.76
C CYS A 88 14.85 9.53 -16.46
N ASN A 89 14.39 9.82 -17.68
CA ASN A 89 14.74 11.03 -18.42
C ASN A 89 13.57 12.01 -18.41
N VAL A 90 13.86 13.27 -18.08
CA VAL A 90 12.86 14.34 -18.02
C VAL A 90 12.98 15.24 -19.25
N SER A 91 11.87 15.42 -19.96
CA SER A 91 11.78 16.40 -21.05
C SER A 91 11.55 17.81 -20.47
N PRO A 92 11.82 18.87 -21.25
CA PRO A 92 11.40 20.23 -20.87
C PRO A 92 9.92 20.27 -20.52
N ALA A 93 9.58 21.04 -19.48
CA ALA A 93 8.20 21.18 -19.04
C ALA A 93 7.40 22.04 -20.02
N VAL A 94 6.11 21.73 -20.15
CA VAL A 94 5.14 22.63 -20.76
C VAL A 94 4.35 23.27 -19.62
N SER A 95 4.52 24.57 -19.45
CA SER A 95 3.88 25.32 -18.37
C SER A 95 2.59 25.96 -18.84
N ASN A 96 1.54 25.83 -18.02
CA ASN A 96 0.27 26.51 -18.18
C ASN A 96 -0.10 27.18 -16.86
N LYS A 97 0.03 28.51 -16.81
CA LYS A 97 -0.11 29.29 -15.57
C LYS A 97 0.84 28.76 -14.49
N CYS A 98 0.31 28.32 -13.34
CA CYS A 98 1.07 27.78 -12.21
C CYS A 98 1.32 26.26 -12.28
N VAL A 99 0.82 25.58 -13.32
CA VAL A 99 0.97 24.13 -13.45
C VAL A 99 1.91 23.80 -14.60
N SER A 100 3.01 23.14 -14.26
CA SER A 100 4.01 22.64 -15.19
C SER A 100 3.80 21.15 -15.43
N THR A 101 3.67 20.74 -16.70
CA THR A 101 3.55 19.34 -17.10
C THR A 101 4.89 18.82 -17.62
N TYR A 102 5.42 17.80 -16.97
CA TYR A 102 6.68 17.14 -17.34
C TYR A 102 6.39 15.79 -17.99
N LYS A 103 7.06 15.53 -19.12
CA LYS A 103 7.08 14.19 -19.72
C LYS A 103 8.33 13.45 -19.25
N ILE A 104 8.12 12.33 -18.56
CA ILE A 104 9.18 11.44 -18.07
C ILE A 104 9.22 10.19 -18.94
N VAL A 105 10.38 9.87 -19.48
CA VAL A 105 10.65 8.58 -20.14
C VAL A 105 11.38 7.68 -19.15
N ASP A 106 10.71 6.61 -18.71
CA ASP A 106 11.21 5.62 -17.76
C ASP A 106 11.68 4.37 -18.49
N VAL A 107 12.94 4.01 -18.31
CA VAL A 107 13.57 2.83 -18.89
C VAL A 107 13.54 1.69 -17.87
N SER A 108 12.88 0.59 -18.23
CA SER A 108 12.78 -0.60 -17.39
C SER A 108 13.13 -1.85 -18.17
N LYS A 109 13.58 -2.91 -17.49
CA LYS A 109 13.80 -4.22 -18.13
C LYS A 109 12.52 -5.05 -18.09
N GLY A 110 12.18 -5.65 -19.23
CA GLY A 110 11.14 -6.67 -19.32
C GLY A 110 11.59 -8.00 -18.71
N LYS A 111 10.66 -8.95 -18.59
CA LYS A 111 10.96 -10.32 -18.13
C LYS A 111 11.93 -11.06 -19.06
N ASP A 112 11.96 -10.66 -20.32
CA ASP A 112 12.87 -11.10 -21.38
C ASP A 112 14.26 -10.45 -21.28
N GLY A 113 14.50 -9.60 -20.28
CA GLY A 113 15.76 -8.86 -20.11
C GLY A 113 15.91 -7.65 -21.05
N LEU A 114 14.98 -7.46 -21.99
CA LEU A 114 15.02 -6.38 -22.97
C LEU A 114 14.62 -5.04 -22.33
N ALA A 115 15.34 -3.98 -22.69
CA ALA A 115 15.00 -2.63 -22.27
C ALA A 115 13.71 -2.16 -22.94
N ARG A 116 12.82 -1.58 -22.14
CA ARG A 116 11.54 -1.02 -22.57
C ARG A 116 11.43 0.38 -22.04
N GLN A 117 10.89 1.27 -22.85
CA GLN A 117 10.66 2.66 -22.47
C GLN A 117 9.17 2.92 -22.34
N LYS A 118 8.77 3.62 -21.28
CA LYS A 118 7.40 4.10 -21.09
C LYS A 118 7.42 5.57 -20.75
N ALA A 119 6.49 6.32 -21.33
CA ALA A 119 6.33 7.73 -21.03
C ALA A 119 5.22 7.93 -20.01
N TYR A 120 5.46 8.81 -19.05
CA TYR A 120 4.52 9.24 -18.03
C TYR A 120 4.45 10.77 -17.99
N ASN A 121 3.28 11.30 -17.72
CA ASN A 121 3.13 12.73 -17.43
C ASN A 121 3.11 12.93 -15.92
N VAL A 122 3.78 13.99 -15.49
CA VAL A 122 3.79 14.47 -14.11
C VAL A 122 3.37 15.93 -14.13
N LEU A 123 2.34 16.27 -13.37
CA LEU A 123 1.87 17.62 -13.19
C LEU A 123 2.45 18.15 -11.89
N PHE A 124 2.99 19.36 -11.92
CA PHE A 124 3.54 20.04 -10.76
C PHE A 124 2.93 21.44 -10.64
N ASN A 125 2.30 21.72 -9.51
CA ASN A 125 1.78 23.03 -9.16
C ASN A 125 2.83 23.79 -8.36
N GLU A 126 3.41 24.82 -8.98
CA GLU A 126 4.52 25.58 -8.41
C GLU A 126 4.11 26.42 -7.19
N LEU A 127 2.83 26.80 -7.08
CA LEU A 127 2.33 27.62 -5.96
C LEU A 127 1.98 26.79 -4.74
N ARG A 128 1.39 25.61 -4.96
CA ARG A 128 0.92 24.72 -3.88
C ARG A 128 1.92 23.62 -3.54
N PHE A 129 3.00 23.48 -4.31
CA PHE A 129 3.94 22.37 -4.24
C PHE A 129 3.27 20.99 -4.36
N GLU A 130 2.13 20.94 -5.05
CA GLU A 130 1.40 19.71 -5.32
C GLU A 130 1.96 19.06 -6.59
N VAL A 131 2.15 17.76 -6.53
CA VAL A 131 2.64 16.93 -7.62
C VAL A 131 1.77 15.69 -7.82
N LEU A 132 1.44 15.40 -9.07
CA LEU A 132 0.64 14.25 -9.47
C LEU A 132 1.31 13.54 -10.63
N CYS A 133 1.41 12.22 -10.57
CA CYS A 133 1.95 11.41 -11.66
C CYS A 133 0.93 10.41 -12.16
N LEU A 134 0.76 10.32 -13.49
CA LEU A 134 -0.15 9.37 -14.13
C LEU A 134 0.28 7.91 -14.05
N CYS A 135 1.40 7.60 -13.39
CA CYS A 135 1.71 6.21 -13.00
C CYS A 135 0.86 5.73 -11.82
N HIS A 136 0.27 6.67 -11.07
CA HIS A 136 -0.61 6.46 -9.92
C HIS A 136 -0.04 5.62 -8.77
N LEU A 137 1.28 5.46 -8.69
CA LEU A 137 1.91 4.65 -7.64
C LEU A 137 1.58 5.16 -6.23
N PHE A 138 1.52 6.48 -6.07
CA PHE A 138 1.22 7.10 -4.79
C PHE A 138 -0.24 6.85 -4.40
N GLU A 139 -1.17 6.99 -5.34
CA GLU A 139 -2.60 6.76 -5.12
C GLU A 139 -2.90 5.29 -4.83
N PHE A 140 -2.16 4.36 -5.43
CA PHE A 140 -2.38 2.92 -5.23
C PHE A 140 -1.61 2.30 -4.05
N LYS A 141 -0.44 2.85 -3.69
CA LYS A 141 0.44 2.26 -2.66
C LYS A 141 0.88 3.24 -1.58
N GLY A 142 0.57 4.52 -1.69
CA GLY A 142 1.10 5.57 -0.81
C GLY A 142 2.61 5.78 -0.95
N ILE A 143 3.22 5.33 -2.06
CA ILE A 143 4.66 5.45 -2.31
C ILE A 143 4.89 6.49 -3.41
N ILE A 144 5.72 7.47 -3.12
CA ILE A 144 6.16 8.46 -4.10
C ILE A 144 7.02 7.78 -5.17
N CYS A 145 6.59 7.84 -6.43
CA CYS A 145 7.32 7.22 -7.52
C CYS A 145 8.56 8.00 -7.94
N ARG A 146 9.48 7.30 -8.61
CA ARG A 146 10.66 7.88 -9.27
C ARG A 146 10.34 9.02 -10.22
N HIS A 147 9.17 9.04 -10.86
CA HIS A 147 8.78 10.12 -11.78
C HIS A 147 8.49 11.42 -11.01
N ILE A 148 7.78 11.33 -9.89
CA ILE A 148 7.54 12.46 -8.99
C ILE A 148 8.88 12.96 -8.45
N LEU A 149 9.72 12.06 -7.91
CA LEU A 149 11.02 12.42 -7.38
C LEU A 149 11.89 13.14 -8.42
N LYS A 150 11.90 12.66 -9.67
CA LYS A 150 12.66 13.30 -10.76
C LYS A 150 12.20 14.74 -11.02
N VAL A 151 10.89 14.99 -10.97
CA VAL A 151 10.34 16.34 -11.14
C VAL A 151 10.63 17.23 -9.93
N MET A 152 10.53 16.70 -8.72
CA MET A 152 10.85 17.45 -7.49
C MET A 152 12.33 17.89 -7.49
N VAL A 153 13.25 16.98 -7.80
CA VAL A 153 14.68 17.29 -7.96
C VAL A 153 14.90 18.32 -9.07
N LYS A 154 14.22 18.19 -10.21
CA LYS A 154 14.33 19.14 -11.33
C LYS A 154 13.89 20.56 -10.95
N ASN A 155 12.96 20.69 -10.00
CA ASN A 155 12.45 21.95 -9.47
C ASN A 155 13.14 22.39 -8.16
N ASN A 156 14.21 21.71 -7.74
CA ASN A 156 14.93 21.98 -6.48
C ASN A 156 14.03 21.93 -5.23
N VAL A 157 13.00 21.09 -5.24
CA VAL A 157 12.14 20.85 -4.08
C VAL A 157 12.56 19.53 -3.46
N PHE A 158 13.04 19.55 -2.21
CA PHE A 158 13.63 18.39 -1.54
C PHE A 158 12.85 17.88 -0.33
N GLN A 159 11.64 18.40 -0.13
CA GLN A 159 10.73 17.98 0.93
C GLN A 159 9.30 17.90 0.38
N PHE A 160 8.56 16.92 0.85
CA PHE A 160 7.13 16.79 0.55
C PHE A 160 6.28 17.43 1.65
N THR A 161 5.12 17.97 1.27
CA THR A 161 4.13 18.44 2.23
C THR A 161 3.51 17.25 3.00
N PRO A 162 2.90 17.49 4.17
CA PRO A 162 2.27 16.42 4.97
C PRO A 162 1.24 15.58 4.20
N ASP A 163 0.60 16.13 3.16
CA ASP A 163 -0.39 15.42 2.33
C ASP A 163 0.20 14.18 1.61
N TYR A 164 1.52 14.12 1.48
CA TYR A 164 2.25 12.99 0.89
C TYR A 164 2.76 11.98 1.94
N ILE A 165 2.48 12.22 3.22
CA ILE A 165 2.80 11.34 4.34
C ILE A 165 1.53 10.56 4.70
N ILE A 166 1.52 9.28 4.37
CA ILE A 166 0.37 8.39 4.60
C ILE A 166 0.46 7.78 5.99
N ASP A 167 -0.56 8.01 6.81
CA ASP A 167 -0.63 7.51 8.19
C ASP A 167 -0.52 6.00 8.30
N GLN A 168 -1.05 5.26 7.32
CA GLN A 168 -0.89 3.81 7.28
C GLN A 168 0.59 3.43 7.41
N TRP A 169 1.51 4.10 6.74
CA TRP A 169 2.92 3.70 6.68
C TRP A 169 3.80 4.20 7.83
N ARG A 170 3.21 4.96 8.75
CA ARG A 170 3.91 5.55 9.88
C ARG A 170 4.30 4.54 10.95
N LYS A 171 5.52 4.66 11.49
CA LYS A 171 6.02 3.80 12.57
C LYS A 171 5.55 4.22 13.96
N ASP A 172 5.13 5.47 14.12
CA ASP A 172 4.64 6.03 15.38
C ASP A 172 3.14 5.79 15.61
N ILE A 173 2.42 5.26 14.62
CA ILE A 173 1.02 4.87 14.75
C ILE A 173 0.95 3.38 15.08
N LYS A 174 0.61 3.07 16.34
CA LYS A 174 0.29 1.71 16.76
C LYS A 174 -1.04 1.30 16.13
N ARG A 175 -0.99 0.37 15.17
CA ARG A 175 -2.20 -0.21 14.59
C ARG A 175 -2.76 -1.24 15.56
N ASN A 176 -3.87 -0.92 16.22
CA ASN A 176 -4.67 -1.91 16.93
C ASN A 176 -5.41 -2.76 15.89
N HIS A 177 -4.77 -3.83 15.41
CA HIS A 177 -5.41 -4.83 14.56
C HIS A 177 -6.43 -5.72 15.31
N ASN A 178 -6.78 -5.39 16.55
CA ASN A 178 -7.57 -6.21 17.48
C ASN A 178 -9.07 -5.90 17.50
N PHE A 179 -9.62 -5.15 16.55
CA PHE A 179 -11.06 -4.85 16.54
C PHE A 179 -11.71 -5.22 15.21
N VAL A 180 -11.64 -6.51 14.86
CA VAL A 180 -12.85 -7.14 14.34
C VAL A 180 -13.51 -7.73 15.57
N THR A 181 -14.27 -6.90 16.30
CA THR A 181 -15.17 -7.44 17.32
C THR A 181 -16.17 -8.30 16.55
N ASN A 182 -16.01 -9.61 16.67
CA ASN A 182 -16.93 -10.57 16.10
C ASN A 182 -18.30 -10.27 16.72
N CYS A 183 -19.22 -9.69 15.96
CA CYS A 183 -20.57 -9.35 16.43
C CYS A 183 -21.40 -10.60 16.79
N TYR A 184 -20.80 -11.78 16.73
CA TYR A 184 -21.38 -13.05 17.18
C TYR A 184 -21.11 -13.36 18.66
N ASP A 185 -20.09 -12.77 19.29
CA ASP A 185 -19.77 -13.07 20.70
C ASP A 185 -20.78 -12.44 21.68
N ASP A 186 -21.49 -11.40 21.26
CA ASP A 186 -22.55 -10.75 22.06
C ASP A 186 -23.88 -11.53 22.08
N LEU A 187 -24.01 -12.64 21.33
CA LEU A 187 -25.20 -13.49 21.36
C LEU A 187 -25.10 -14.67 22.33
N GLU A 188 -23.92 -14.98 22.88
CA GLU A 188 -23.75 -16.08 23.83
C GLU A 188 -24.03 -15.68 25.30
N THR A 189 -24.24 -14.39 25.59
CA THR A 189 -24.46 -13.90 26.97
C THR A 189 -25.90 -13.54 27.33
N HIS A 190 -26.87 -13.74 26.45
CA HIS A 190 -28.29 -13.69 26.82
C HIS A 190 -28.92 -15.09 26.80
N GLU A 191 -28.77 -15.79 27.94
CA GLU A 191 -29.74 -16.78 28.38
C GLU A 191 -31.10 -16.09 28.53
N GLU A 192 -31.93 -16.11 27.49
CA GLU A 192 -33.40 -16.03 27.56
C GLU A 192 -33.98 -15.99 26.14
N TYR A 193 -34.25 -17.16 25.55
CA TYR A 193 -35.47 -17.38 24.76
C TYR A 193 -35.79 -18.87 24.80
N VAL A 194 -36.62 -19.20 25.78
CA VAL A 194 -37.22 -20.50 26.02
C VAL A 194 -38.03 -20.95 24.81
N ARG A 195 -37.89 -22.24 24.50
CA ARG A 195 -38.70 -23.01 23.54
C ARG A 195 -40.20 -22.73 23.71
N GLN A 196 -40.93 -22.62 22.60
CA GLN A 196 -42.27 -23.19 22.56
C GLN A 196 -42.49 -23.88 21.21
N ASP A 197 -42.35 -25.20 21.27
CA ASP A 197 -42.77 -26.11 20.22
C ASP A 197 -44.19 -26.57 20.51
N SER A 198 -44.97 -26.74 19.44
CA SER A 198 -46.22 -27.51 19.33
C SER A 198 -47.51 -27.01 19.99
N LEU A 199 -48.51 -26.67 19.16
CA LEU A 199 -49.74 -27.47 18.93
C LEU A 199 -50.81 -26.62 18.22
N SER A 200 -51.18 -26.99 16.99
CA SER A 200 -52.50 -27.58 16.70
C SER A 200 -52.82 -27.55 15.20
N LEU A 201 -52.96 -28.75 14.65
CA LEU A 201 -53.77 -29.06 13.46
C LEU A 201 -55.22 -28.54 13.60
N LEU A 202 -55.86 -28.30 12.44
CA LEU A 202 -57.30 -28.39 12.14
C LEU A 202 -58.25 -27.22 12.47
N CYS A 203 -58.62 -26.46 11.43
CA CYS A 203 -59.98 -26.06 11.01
C CYS A 203 -59.81 -25.25 9.70
N SER A 204 -60.52 -25.45 8.58
CA SER A 204 -61.59 -26.35 8.12
C SER A 204 -61.55 -26.34 6.59
#